data_AF-A0A1F8X6R4-F1
#
_entry.id   AF-A0A1F8X6R4-F1
#
_cell.length_a   1.000
_cell.length_b   1.000
_cell.length_c   1.000
_cell.angle_alpha   90.00
_cell.angle_beta   90.00
_cell.angle_gamma   90.00
#
_symmetry.space_group_name_H-M   'P 1'
#
loop_
_entity.id
_entity.type
_entity.pdbx_description
1 polymer ?
#
loop_
_entity_poly.entity_id
_entity_poly.type
_entity_poly.pdbx_seq_one_letter_code
_entity_poly.pdbx_strand_id
1 'polypeptide(L)'
;MQDLLLLIILSVSLGLMPAFIASRKGRSFLRWWVYGALAFVIAMPHALLIGMGNPMRGWGYKTCGFCRRKVSVKASHCPRCGHEFIDF
;
A
#
# COMPACT_ATOMS: atom_id res chain seq x y z
N MET A 1 -1.29 -18.29 -31.88
CA MET A 1 -1.79 -18.67 -30.53
C MET A 1 -0.69 -18.60 -29.46
N GLN A 2 0.57 -18.93 -29.77
CA GLN A 2 1.69 -18.81 -28.82
C GLN A 2 1.96 -17.37 -28.36
N ASP A 3 1.85 -16.37 -29.24
CA ASP A 3 2.15 -14.97 -28.89
C ASP A 3 1.15 -14.38 -27.87
N LEU A 4 -0.12 -14.79 -27.98
CA LEU A 4 -1.16 -14.40 -27.02
C LEU A 4 -0.90 -15.01 -25.64
N LEU A 5 -0.46 -16.28 -25.57
CA LEU A 5 -0.10 -16.91 -24.31
C LEU A 5 1.10 -16.22 -23.65
N LEU A 6 2.14 -15.87 -24.42
CA LEU A 6 3.30 -15.15 -23.91
C LEU A 6 2.92 -13.77 -23.35
N LEU A 7 2.07 -13.01 -24.04
CA LEU A 7 1.59 -11.71 -23.57
C LEU A 7 0.80 -11.80 -22.26
N ILE A 8 -0.06 -12.83 -22.12
CA ILE A 8 -0.85 -13.05 -20.90
C ILE A 8 0.08 -13.41 -19.73
N ILE A 9 1.01 -14.34 -19.94
CA ILE A 9 1.96 -14.78 -18.89
C ILE A 9 2.85 -13.61 -18.44
N LEU A 10 3.35 -12.81 -19.38
CA LEU A 10 4.18 -11.64 -19.09
C LEU A 10 3.41 -10.61 -18.26
N SER A 11 2.19 -10.27 -18.67
CA SER A 11 1.35 -9.27 -17.98
C SER A 11 0.99 -9.70 -16.55
N VAL A 12 0.66 -10.99 -16.36
CA VAL A 12 0.36 -11.55 -15.04
C VAL A 12 1.57 -11.47 -14.12
N SER A 13 2.75 -11.86 -14.62
CA SER A 13 4.00 -11.90 -13.85
C SER A 13 4.47 -10.50 -13.45
N LEU A 14 4.43 -9.55 -14.38
CA LEU A 14 4.81 -8.16 -14.14
C LEU A 14 3.88 -7.47 -13.15
N GLY A 15 2.55 -7.69 -13.25
CA GLY A 15 1.58 -7.10 -12.32
C GLY A 15 1.64 -7.69 -10.91
N LEU A 16 2.09 -8.94 -10.75
CA LEU A 16 2.14 -9.64 -9.47
C LEU A 16 3.09 -8.96 -8.47
N MET A 17 4.24 -8.51 -8.94
CA MET A 17 5.28 -7.86 -8.12
C MET A 17 4.79 -6.59 -7.40
N PRO A 18 4.32 -5.53 -8.09
CA PRO A 18 3.80 -4.32 -7.47
C PRO A 18 2.50 -4.58 -6.68
N ALA A 19 1.67 -5.54 -7.12
CA ALA A 19 0.48 -5.94 -6.39
C ALA A 19 0.79 -6.53 -5.02
N PHE A 20 1.85 -7.35 -4.91
CA PHE A 20 2.27 -7.91 -3.64
C PHE A 20 2.80 -6.84 -2.69
N ILE A 21 3.61 -5.90 -3.18
CA ILE A 21 4.16 -4.78 -2.40
C ILE A 21 3.02 -3.88 -1.88
N ALA A 22 2.07 -3.53 -2.74
CA ALA A 22 0.94 -2.69 -2.37
C ALA A 22 -0.03 -3.39 -1.41
N SER A 23 -0.23 -4.71 -1.57
CA SER A 23 -1.04 -5.53 -0.66
C SER A 23 -0.47 -5.54 0.75
N ARG A 24 0.85 -5.72 0.91
CA ARG A 24 1.51 -5.61 2.22
C ARG A 24 1.31 -4.24 2.87
N LYS A 25 1.17 -3.19 2.06
CA LYS A 25 0.91 -1.80 2.47
C LYS A 25 -0.58 -1.46 2.65
N GLY A 26 -1.48 -2.45 2.63
CA GLY A 26 -2.89 -2.28 2.90
C GLY A 26 -3.70 -1.71 1.73
N ARG A 27 -3.21 -1.83 0.49
CA ARG A 27 -3.96 -1.52 -0.73
C ARG A 27 -4.53 -2.79 -1.35
N SER A 28 -5.60 -2.66 -2.13
CA SER A 28 -6.26 -3.80 -2.75
C SER A 28 -5.39 -4.42 -3.84
N PHE A 29 -5.06 -5.70 -3.68
CA PHE A 29 -4.24 -6.49 -4.61
C PHE A 29 -4.70 -6.38 -6.07
N LEU A 30 -5.99 -6.64 -6.36
CA LEU A 30 -6.52 -6.64 -7.72
C LEU A 30 -6.36 -5.30 -8.46
N ARG A 31 -6.65 -4.16 -7.81
CA ARG A 31 -6.44 -2.84 -8.43
C ARG A 31 -4.97 -2.59 -8.76
N TRP A 32 -4.07 -3.02 -7.87
CA TRP A 32 -2.63 -2.85 -8.06
C TRP A 32 -2.06 -3.81 -9.10
N TRP A 33 -2.66 -4.98 -9.23
CA TRP A 33 -2.29 -5.95 -10.26
C TRP A 33 -2.66 -5.42 -11.66
N VAL A 34 -3.89 -4.93 -11.86
CA VAL A 34 -4.30 -4.31 -13.13
C VAL A 34 -3.43 -3.09 -13.44
N TYR A 35 -3.14 -2.27 -12.43
CA TYR A 35 -2.26 -1.11 -12.58
C TYR A 35 -0.81 -1.50 -12.95
N GLY A 36 -0.26 -2.53 -12.31
CA GLY A 36 1.07 -3.06 -12.61
C GLY A 36 1.18 -3.76 -13.96
N ALA A 37 0.11 -4.44 -14.40
CA ALA A 37 0.02 -5.08 -15.71
C ALA A 37 0.00 -4.05 -16.85
N LEU A 38 -0.62 -2.88 -16.63
CA LEU A 38 -0.72 -1.81 -17.64
C LEU A 38 0.48 -0.85 -17.63
N ALA A 39 1.07 -0.56 -16.46
CA ALA A 39 2.07 0.49 -16.31
C ALA A 39 3.18 0.11 -15.31
N PHE A 40 3.86 -1.03 -15.53
CA PHE A 40 4.87 -1.57 -14.62
C PHE A 40 5.94 -0.55 -14.18
N VAL A 41 6.51 0.21 -15.11
CA VAL A 41 7.58 1.20 -14.84
C VAL A 41 7.14 2.28 -13.86
N ILE A 42 5.87 2.68 -13.90
CA ILE A 42 5.31 3.72 -13.01
C ILE A 42 4.76 3.09 -11.73
N ALA A 43 4.15 1.90 -11.85
CA ALA A 43 3.53 1.19 -10.75
C ALA A 43 4.53 0.74 -9.70
N MET A 44 5.74 0.33 -10.11
CA MET A 44 6.82 -0.07 -9.20
C MET A 44 7.22 1.04 -8.22
N PRO A 45 7.70 2.23 -8.67
CA PRO A 45 8.05 3.30 -7.78
C PRO A 45 6.84 3.81 -6.97
N HIS A 46 5.63 3.84 -7.54
CA HIS A 46 4.42 4.18 -6.79
C HIS A 46 4.10 3.18 -5.66
N ALA A 47 4.22 1.88 -5.90
CA ALA A 47 4.02 0.86 -4.87
C ALA A 47 5.05 1.02 -3.74
N LEU A 48 6.28 1.43 -4.07
CA LEU A 48 7.37 1.64 -3.12
C LEU A 48 7.20 2.93 -2.30
N LEU A 49 6.72 4.02 -2.92
CA LEU A 49 6.51 5.31 -2.27
C LEU A 49 5.23 5.36 -1.42
N ILE A 50 4.22 4.54 -1.75
CA ILE A 50 3.01 4.45 -0.92
C ILE A 50 3.37 3.98 0.48
N GLY A 51 2.99 4.77 1.48
CA GLY A 51 3.33 4.50 2.89
C GLY A 51 4.52 5.31 3.39
N MET A 52 5.35 5.87 2.50
CA MET A 52 6.20 7.00 2.86
C MET A 52 5.23 8.18 3.08
N GLY A 53 4.90 8.46 4.34
CA GLY A 53 3.94 9.51 4.68
C GLY A 53 4.35 10.83 4.03
N ASN A 54 3.38 11.59 3.52
CA ASN A 54 3.66 12.94 3.07
C ASN A 54 4.36 13.67 4.24
N PRO A 55 5.53 14.31 4.06
CA PRO A 55 6.14 15.13 5.11
C PRO A 55 5.22 16.28 5.54
N MET A 56 4.17 16.55 4.76
CA MET A 56 3.12 17.54 4.98
C MET A 56 1.85 17.01 5.70
N ARG A 57 1.92 15.90 6.45
CA ARG A 57 0.80 15.40 7.30
C ARG A 57 0.87 15.93 8.74
N GLY A 58 1.13 17.22 8.89
CA GLY A 58 1.16 17.90 10.18
C GLY A 58 -0.19 18.12 10.86
N TRP A 59 -1.34 17.67 10.32
CA TRP A 59 -2.64 18.00 10.90
C TRP A 59 -3.66 16.84 10.82
N GLY A 60 -3.80 16.10 11.93
CA GLY A 60 -5.10 15.54 12.33
C GLY A 60 -5.19 14.03 12.62
N TYR A 61 -4.35 13.17 12.05
CA TYR A 61 -4.44 11.72 12.29
C TYR A 61 -3.11 10.95 12.13
N LYS A 62 -2.80 10.07 13.09
CA LYS A 62 -1.73 9.08 13.08
C LYS A 62 -2.28 7.68 12.77
N THR A 63 -1.48 6.80 12.18
CA THR A 63 -1.92 5.43 11.88
C THR A 63 -1.39 4.51 12.97
N CYS A 64 -2.25 3.70 13.59
CA CYS A 64 -1.81 2.76 14.62
C CYS A 64 -0.91 1.67 14.01
N GLY A 65 0.29 1.44 14.55
CA GLY A 65 1.24 0.46 14.03
C GLY A 65 0.76 -0.99 14.09
N PHE A 66 -0.12 -1.32 15.05
CA PHE A 66 -0.62 -2.69 15.27
C PHE A 66 -1.87 -2.98 14.43
N CYS A 67 -2.92 -2.18 14.60
CA CYS A 67 -4.21 -2.43 13.93
C CYS A 67 -4.39 -1.64 12.63
N ARG A 68 -3.45 -0.76 12.26
CA ARG A 68 -3.46 0.11 11.06
C ARG A 68 -4.69 1.00 10.88
N ARG A 69 -5.45 1.22 11.96
CA ARG A 69 -6.56 2.18 11.97
C ARG A 69 -6.00 3.60 11.98
N LYS A 70 -6.70 4.52 11.30
CA LYS A 70 -6.46 5.95 11.44
C LYS A 70 -7.02 6.41 12.78
N VAL A 71 -6.18 6.99 13.61
CA VAL A 71 -6.49 7.50 14.95
C VAL A 71 -6.08 8.96 14.98
N SER A 72 -6.75 9.82 15.76
CA SER A 72 -6.34 11.22 15.87
C SER A 72 -4.93 11.33 16.47
N VAL A 73 -4.17 12.37 16.08
CA VAL A 73 -2.82 12.61 16.64
C VAL A 73 -2.87 12.83 18.16
N LYS A 74 -3.99 13.33 18.69
CA LYS A 74 -4.20 13.56 20.12
C LYS A 74 -4.65 12.34 20.92
N ALA A 75 -4.92 11.20 20.27
CA ALA A 75 -5.31 10.02 21.02
C ALA A 75 -4.09 9.45 21.77
N SER A 76 -4.26 9.23 23.08
CA SER A 76 -3.29 8.54 23.94
C SER A 76 -3.33 7.02 23.75
N HIS A 77 -4.49 6.46 23.41
CA HIS A 77 -4.64 5.03 23.11
C HIS A 77 -5.33 4.79 21.76
N CYS A 78 -5.14 3.60 21.19
CA CYS A 78 -5.98 3.16 20.08
C CYS A 78 -7.31 2.57 20.61
N PRO A 79 -8.49 3.09 20.20
CA PRO A 79 -9.80 2.63 20.70
C PRO A 79 -10.19 1.21 20.29
N ARG A 80 -9.40 0.54 19.44
CA ARG A 80 -9.65 -0.85 19.01
C ARG A 80 -8.71 -1.84 19.68
N CYS A 81 -7.41 -1.55 19.67
CA CYS A 81 -6.39 -2.49 20.15
C CYS A 81 -5.76 -2.11 21.48
N GLY A 82 -6.13 -0.97 22.07
CA GLY A 82 -5.59 -0.51 23.34
C GLY A 82 -4.13 -0.04 23.30
N HIS A 83 -3.49 -0.08 22.13
CA HIS A 83 -2.08 0.32 21.98
C HIS A 83 -1.88 1.78 22.41
N GLU A 84 -0.97 1.99 23.35
CA GLU A 84 -0.59 3.31 23.85
C GLU A 84 0.31 4.05 22.87
N PHE A 85 0.08 5.34 22.69
CA PHE A 85 0.95 6.21 21.93
C PHE A 85 1.82 6.97 22.93
N ILE A 86 3.11 6.65 22.97
CA ILE A 86 4.10 7.39 23.76
C ILE A 86 4.42 8.65 22.96
N ASP A 87 3.82 9.77 23.35
CA ASP A 87 4.14 11.11 22.82
C ASP A 87 5.27 11.68 23.69
N PHE A 88 6.46 11.86 23.10
CA PHE A 88 7.68 12.37 23.75
C PHE A 88 7.71 13.90 23.81
#